data_AF-A0A3P1SE85-F1
#
_entry.id   AF-A0A3P1SE85-F1
#
_cell.length_a   1.000
_cell.length_b   1.000
_cell.length_c   1.000
_cell.angle_alpha   90.00
_cell.angle_beta   90.00
_cell.angle_gamma   90.00
#
_symmetry.space_group_name_H-M   'P 1'
#
loop_
_entity.id
_entity.type
_entity.pdbx_description
1 polymer ?
#
loop_
_entity_poly.entity_id
_entity_poly.type
_entity_poly.pdbx_seq_one_letter_code
_entity_poly.pdbx_strand_id
1 'polypeptide(L)'
;MSSERPVLKDVELPDLADGWWDVREVNVDSALALCQQAHANGSAWQGIAYSTCGAVDIRRVNEAGAKTSKDEFVDLATVYEMRLWRCDCTGESGGLRAHELRWVNGAGGVEVRVLVSTAEAGGPCWTRANQYLLHGQEIDGPIMASLEVFTEDTYGNVVFADELMTGKWA
;
A
#
# COMPACT_ATOMS: atom_id res chain seq x y z
N MET A 1 2.21 -44.30 -23.70
CA MET A 1 1.45 -43.51 -22.70
C MET A 1 1.81 -42.06 -22.92
N SER A 2 0.91 -41.30 -23.52
CA SER A 2 1.12 -39.87 -23.83
C SER A 2 0.93 -39.07 -22.55
N SER A 3 1.95 -38.34 -22.12
CA SER A 3 1.85 -37.36 -21.04
C SER A 3 1.21 -36.10 -21.62
N GLU A 4 -0.05 -35.87 -21.29
CA GLU A 4 -0.69 -34.57 -21.52
C GLU A 4 -0.01 -33.53 -20.61
N ARG A 5 0.60 -32.51 -21.23
CA ARG A 5 1.03 -31.31 -20.50
C ARG A 5 -0.23 -30.62 -19.98
N PRO A 6 -0.31 -30.27 -18.69
CA PRO A 6 -1.44 -29.50 -18.19
C PRO A 6 -1.50 -28.18 -18.95
N VAL A 7 -2.61 -27.94 -19.64
CA VAL A 7 -2.93 -26.65 -20.23
C VAL A 7 -3.14 -25.69 -19.06
N LEU A 8 -2.27 -24.69 -18.93
CA LEU A 8 -2.51 -23.57 -18.02
C LEU A 8 -3.87 -23.00 -18.44
N LYS A 9 -4.86 -23.03 -17.55
CA LYS A 9 -6.10 -22.29 -17.77
C LYS A 9 -5.69 -20.86 -18.09
N ASP A 10 -6.26 -20.29 -19.16
CA ASP A 10 -6.08 -18.88 -19.46
C ASP A 10 -6.47 -18.08 -18.21
N VAL A 11 -5.47 -17.54 -17.53
CA VAL A 11 -5.69 -16.64 -16.38
C VAL A 11 -6.05 -15.30 -17.00
N GLU A 12 -7.34 -15.04 -17.09
CA GLU A 12 -7.84 -13.74 -17.51
C GLU A 12 -7.52 -12.73 -16.42
N LEU A 13 -6.57 -11.82 -16.71
CA LEU A 13 -6.20 -10.75 -15.80
C LEU A 13 -7.29 -9.68 -15.85
N PRO A 14 -7.66 -9.08 -14.71
CA PRO A 14 -8.60 -7.96 -14.70
C PRO A 14 -8.11 -6.81 -15.59
N ASP A 15 -9.05 -6.14 -16.26
CA ASP A 15 -8.78 -4.97 -17.07
C ASP A 15 -8.16 -3.83 -16.24
N LEU A 16 -7.34 -3.03 -16.91
CA LEU A 16 -6.76 -1.83 -16.34
C LEU A 16 -7.82 -0.71 -16.27
N ALA A 17 -7.92 -0.07 -15.12
CA ALA A 17 -8.80 1.08 -14.90
C ALA A 17 -8.00 2.39 -14.85
N ASP A 18 -8.47 3.41 -15.57
CA ASP A 18 -7.85 4.75 -15.52
C ASP A 18 -7.85 5.32 -14.10
N GLY A 19 -6.82 6.11 -13.80
CA GLY A 19 -6.68 6.85 -12.55
C GLY A 19 -5.64 7.96 -12.63
N TRP A 20 -5.38 8.59 -11.49
CA TRP A 20 -4.39 9.65 -11.35
C TRP A 20 -3.45 9.34 -10.20
N TRP A 21 -2.14 9.22 -10.48
CA TRP A 21 -1.11 8.84 -9.51
C TRP A 21 -0.27 10.04 -9.11
N ASP A 22 -0.19 10.28 -7.80
CA ASP A 22 0.47 11.43 -7.21
C ASP A 22 1.43 10.96 -6.11
N VAL A 23 2.69 11.35 -6.24
CA VAL A 23 3.77 11.02 -5.30
C VAL A 23 4.38 12.33 -4.84
N ARG A 24 4.43 12.54 -3.52
CA ARG A 24 4.99 13.75 -2.93
C ARG A 24 5.93 13.40 -1.80
N GLU A 25 7.07 14.08 -1.76
CA GLU A 25 7.94 14.02 -0.59
C GLU A 25 7.22 14.60 0.63
N VAL A 26 7.41 13.97 1.78
CA VAL A 26 6.93 14.46 3.07
C VAL A 26 8.11 14.65 4.00
N ASN A 27 8.06 15.73 4.78
CA ASN A 27 9.14 16.08 5.69
C ASN A 27 9.05 15.26 6.98
N VAL A 28 9.43 13.98 6.88
CA VAL A 28 9.52 13.04 7.99
C VAL A 28 10.87 12.35 7.97
N ASP A 29 11.59 12.46 9.07
CA ASP A 29 12.96 11.96 9.24
C ASP A 29 13.03 10.66 10.03
N SER A 30 11.90 10.23 10.61
CA SER A 30 11.81 9.07 11.50
C SER A 30 10.48 8.34 11.36
N ALA A 31 10.46 7.06 11.74
CA ALA A 31 9.24 6.27 11.81
C ALA A 31 8.19 6.91 12.75
N LEU A 32 8.62 7.59 13.82
CA LEU A 32 7.72 8.31 14.73
C LEU A 32 7.09 9.53 14.04
N ALA A 33 7.87 10.31 13.29
CA ALA A 33 7.34 11.43 12.52
C ALA A 33 6.31 10.97 11.47
N LEU A 34 6.54 9.81 10.83
CA LEU A 34 5.55 9.20 9.94
C LEU A 34 4.24 8.85 10.68
N CYS A 35 4.34 8.27 11.89
CA CYS A 35 3.17 7.97 12.71
C CYS A 35 2.38 9.24 13.08
N GLN A 36 3.09 10.30 13.46
CA GLN A 36 2.48 11.59 13.80
C GLN A 36 1.77 12.22 12.61
N GLN A 37 2.38 12.18 11.42
CA GLN A 37 1.74 12.65 10.19
C GLN A 37 0.48 11.85 9.85
N ALA A 38 0.55 10.52 9.94
CA ALA A 38 -0.61 9.67 9.73
C ALA A 38 -1.74 9.99 10.72
N HIS A 39 -1.42 10.16 12.01
CA HIS A 39 -2.38 10.54 13.04
C HIS A 39 -3.03 11.90 12.76
N ALA A 40 -2.24 12.90 12.36
CA ALA A 40 -2.74 14.24 12.02
C ALA A 40 -3.71 14.23 10.82
N ASN A 41 -3.58 13.28 9.90
CA ASN A 41 -4.50 13.08 8.78
C ASN A 41 -5.86 12.48 9.20
N GLY A 42 -6.06 12.14 10.48
CA GLY A 42 -7.36 11.79 11.08
C GLY A 42 -8.02 10.51 10.57
N SER A 43 -7.30 9.71 9.77
CA SER A 43 -7.82 8.52 9.09
C SER A 43 -7.44 7.23 9.82
N ALA A 44 -8.15 6.14 9.55
CA ALA A 44 -7.78 4.82 10.07
C ALA A 44 -6.62 4.23 9.25
N TRP A 45 -5.40 4.34 9.79
CA TRP A 45 -4.19 3.82 9.19
C TRP A 45 -3.88 2.41 9.71
N GLN A 46 -3.59 1.51 8.77
CA GLN A 46 -2.91 0.25 9.02
C GLN A 46 -1.58 0.25 8.30
N GLY A 47 -0.73 -0.74 8.54
CA GLY A 47 0.61 -0.70 8.00
C GLY A 47 1.41 -1.97 8.19
N ILE A 48 2.63 -1.92 7.68
CA ILE A 48 3.70 -2.87 8.00
C ILE A 48 4.94 -2.07 8.37
N ALA A 49 5.65 -2.54 9.41
CA ALA A 49 6.97 -2.03 9.75
C ALA A 49 7.98 -3.17 9.58
N TYR A 50 9.04 -2.90 8.82
CA TYR A 50 10.17 -3.80 8.70
C TYR A 50 11.23 -3.39 9.72
N SER A 51 11.51 -4.31 10.64
CA SER A 51 12.47 -4.11 11.72
C SER A 51 13.63 -5.10 11.64
N THR A 52 14.68 -4.84 12.42
CA THR A 52 15.79 -5.79 12.61
C THR A 52 15.34 -7.12 13.26
N CYS A 53 14.13 -7.17 13.83
CA CYS A 53 13.55 -8.37 14.43
C CYS A 53 12.49 -9.05 13.53
N GLY A 54 12.34 -8.58 12.29
CA GLY A 54 11.35 -9.06 11.33
C GLY A 54 10.28 -8.03 11.00
N ALA A 55 9.37 -8.41 10.11
CA ALA A 55 8.22 -7.57 9.75
C ALA A 55 7.11 -7.71 10.79
N VAL A 56 6.51 -6.59 11.17
CA VAL A 56 5.39 -6.53 12.12
C VAL A 56 4.19 -5.83 11.51
N ASP A 57 3.00 -6.34 11.79
CA ASP A 57 1.75 -5.71 11.39
C ASP A 57 1.48 -4.46 12.23
N ILE A 58 0.92 -3.43 11.60
CA ILE A 58 0.46 -2.21 12.27
C ILE A 58 -1.05 -2.13 12.11
N ARG A 59 -1.77 -2.13 13.24
CA ARG A 59 -3.23 -2.05 13.29
C ARG A 59 -3.74 -0.65 13.55
N ARG A 60 -2.96 0.14 14.27
CA ARG A 60 -3.33 1.48 14.70
C ARG A 60 -2.10 2.35 14.80
N VAL A 61 -2.29 3.62 14.50
CA VAL A 61 -1.28 4.66 14.61
C VAL A 61 -1.86 5.82 15.42
N ASN A 62 -1.04 6.37 16.30
CA ASN A 62 -1.34 7.59 17.04
C ASN A 62 -0.06 8.45 17.16
N GLU A 63 -0.17 9.59 17.84
CA GLU A 63 0.95 10.51 18.06
C GLU A 63 2.17 9.88 18.76
N ALA A 64 1.97 8.81 19.54
CA ALA A 64 3.02 8.13 20.27
C ALA A 64 3.69 7.01 19.46
N GLY A 65 3.09 6.58 18.35
CA GLY A 65 3.66 5.57 17.46
C GLY A 65 2.63 4.60 16.89
N ALA A 66 3.09 3.40 16.58
CA ALA A 66 2.30 2.33 15.97
C ALA A 66 2.06 1.17 16.95
N LYS A 67 0.88 0.55 16.85
CA LYS A 67 0.50 -0.63 17.61
C LYS A 67 0.21 -1.83 16.71
N THR A 68 0.61 -3.01 17.16
CA THR A 68 0.41 -4.29 16.46
C THR A 68 -0.94 -4.93 16.75
N SER A 69 -1.21 -6.08 16.12
CA SER A 69 -2.35 -6.97 16.44
C SER A 69 -2.45 -7.38 17.91
N LYS A 70 -1.33 -7.37 18.64
CA LYS A 70 -1.27 -7.69 20.08
C LYS A 70 -1.51 -6.49 20.98
N ASP A 71 -1.83 -5.32 20.42
CA ASP A 71 -1.95 -4.02 21.09
C ASP A 71 -0.64 -3.54 21.77
N GLU A 72 0.49 -4.14 21.39
CA GLU A 72 1.83 -3.77 21.80
C GLU A 72 2.38 -2.65 20.91
N PHE A 73 3.16 -1.75 21.48
CA PHE A 73 3.87 -0.74 20.70
C PHE A 73 5.01 -1.37 19.90
N VAL A 74 5.13 -0.93 18.64
CA VAL A 74 6.29 -1.26 17.80
C VAL A 74 7.51 -0.51 18.34
N ASP A 75 8.63 -1.22 18.51
CA ASP A 75 9.91 -0.58 18.83
C ASP A 75 10.44 0.17 17.59
N LEU A 76 10.07 1.44 17.47
CA LEU A 76 10.38 2.28 16.33
C LEU A 76 11.90 2.49 16.12
N ALA A 77 12.73 2.29 17.14
CA ALA A 77 14.18 2.40 17.00
C ALA A 77 14.79 1.25 16.17
N THR A 78 14.06 0.14 16.02
CA THR A 78 14.49 -1.04 15.24
C THR A 78 13.95 -1.02 13.81
N VAL A 79 13.06 -0.09 13.48
CA VAL A 79 12.38 -0.01 12.17
C VAL A 79 13.28 0.69 11.16
N TYR A 80 13.50 0.05 10.01
CA TYR A 80 14.23 0.64 8.89
C TYR A 80 13.34 1.03 7.71
N GLU A 81 12.14 0.46 7.62
CA GLU A 81 11.11 0.83 6.64
C GLU A 81 9.74 0.73 7.28
N MET A 82 8.88 1.71 7.01
CA MET A 82 7.49 1.72 7.44
C MET A 82 6.58 2.13 6.30
N ARG A 83 5.52 1.35 6.09
CA ARG A 83 4.46 1.65 5.12
C ARG A 83 3.14 1.68 5.87
N LEU A 84 2.42 2.79 5.80
CA LEU A 84 1.10 2.99 6.39
C LEU A 84 0.12 3.26 5.27
N TRP A 85 -1.02 2.58 5.22
CA TRP A 85 -2.09 2.84 4.26
C TRP A 85 -3.42 3.08 4.94
N ARG A 86 -4.26 3.86 4.25
CA ARG A 86 -5.66 4.06 4.63
C ARG A 86 -6.51 2.90 4.16
N CYS A 87 -7.47 2.50 5.00
CA CYS A 87 -8.39 1.39 4.69
C CYS A 87 -9.82 1.85 4.34
N ASP A 88 -10.05 3.16 4.19
CA ASP A 88 -11.34 3.79 3.92
C ASP A 88 -11.43 4.41 2.52
N CYS A 89 -10.48 4.07 1.63
CA CYS A 89 -10.44 4.55 0.26
C CYS A 89 -11.40 3.73 -0.64
N THR A 90 -12.71 3.93 -0.50
CA THR A 90 -13.73 3.18 -1.27
C THR A 90 -14.11 3.83 -2.60
N GLY A 91 -13.45 4.91 -3.03
CA GLY A 91 -13.74 5.60 -4.29
C GLY A 91 -15.08 6.36 -4.35
N GLU A 92 -16.02 6.09 -3.45
CA GLU A 92 -17.36 6.71 -3.43
C GLU A 92 -17.39 8.09 -2.74
N SER A 93 -16.45 8.37 -1.84
CA SER A 93 -16.30 9.66 -1.17
C SER A 93 -14.90 10.23 -1.38
N GLY A 94 -14.80 11.35 -2.10
CA GLY A 94 -13.54 12.09 -2.28
C GLY A 94 -12.62 11.57 -3.41
N GLY A 95 -13.06 10.59 -4.21
CA GLY A 95 -12.33 10.14 -5.40
C GLY A 95 -11.00 9.44 -5.11
N LEU A 96 -10.68 9.11 -3.86
CA LEU A 96 -9.45 8.45 -3.46
C LEU A 96 -9.61 6.92 -3.55
N ARG A 97 -8.72 6.27 -4.29
CA ARG A 97 -8.67 4.80 -4.44
C ARG A 97 -7.62 4.15 -3.54
N ALA A 98 -6.49 4.82 -3.33
CA ALA A 98 -5.44 4.36 -2.43
C ALA A 98 -4.68 5.56 -1.86
N HIS A 99 -4.20 5.41 -0.63
CA HIS A 99 -3.42 6.44 0.06
C HIS A 99 -2.45 5.79 1.04
N GLU A 100 -1.18 5.97 0.77
CA GLU A 100 -0.09 5.39 1.54
C GLU A 100 0.94 6.45 1.96
N LEU A 101 1.45 6.32 3.17
CA LEU A 101 2.61 7.03 3.70
C LEU A 101 3.74 6.02 3.84
N ARG A 102 4.90 6.33 3.28
CA ARG A 102 6.09 5.48 3.33
C ARG A 102 7.24 6.24 3.94
N TRP A 103 8.08 5.55 4.69
CA TRP A 103 9.34 6.07 5.20
C TRP A 103 10.41 4.99 5.17
N VAL A 104 11.61 5.39 4.79
CA VAL A 104 12.81 4.55 4.82
C VAL A 104 13.91 5.29 5.56
N ASN A 105 14.58 4.60 6.49
CA ASN A 105 15.64 5.17 7.29
C ASN A 105 16.77 5.71 6.42
N GLY A 106 17.09 7.00 6.57
CA GLY A 106 18.11 7.70 5.80
C GLY A 106 17.66 8.19 4.41
N ALA A 107 16.46 7.83 3.94
CA ALA A 107 15.92 8.28 2.65
C ALA A 107 14.73 9.24 2.79
N GLY A 108 14.13 9.35 3.98
CA GLY A 108 12.99 10.22 4.24
C GLY A 108 11.66 9.52 3.96
N GLY A 109 10.59 10.31 3.79
CA GLY A 109 9.27 9.78 3.54
C GLY A 109 8.57 10.35 2.32
N VAL A 110 7.60 9.59 1.83
CA VAL A 110 6.74 9.98 0.72
C VAL A 110 5.27 9.70 1.04
N GLU A 111 4.40 10.53 0.52
CA GLU A 111 2.97 10.30 0.43
C GLU A 111 2.61 9.91 -1.00
N VAL A 112 1.93 8.78 -1.12
CA VAL A 112 1.49 8.23 -2.41
C VAL A 112 -0.03 8.16 -2.41
N ARG A 113 -0.65 8.73 -3.45
CA ARG A 113 -2.10 8.74 -3.62
C ARG A 113 -2.47 8.28 -5.02
N VAL A 114 -3.58 7.54 -5.10
CA VAL A 114 -4.22 7.18 -6.37
C VAL A 114 -5.66 7.67 -6.33
N LEU A 115 -6.05 8.47 -7.32
CA LEU A 115 -7.36 9.07 -7.43
C LEU A 115 -8.12 8.55 -8.67
N VAL A 116 -9.45 8.64 -8.63
CA VAL A 116 -10.35 8.32 -9.75
C VAL A 116 -10.19 9.30 -10.90
N SER A 117 -9.97 10.58 -10.59
CA SER A 117 -9.87 11.66 -11.59
C SER A 117 -8.65 12.54 -11.33
N THR A 118 -8.36 13.39 -12.30
CA THR A 118 -7.27 14.37 -12.29
C THR A 118 -7.20 15.15 -10.99
N ALA A 119 -6.02 15.22 -10.40
CA ALA A 119 -5.67 16.14 -9.32
C ALA A 119 -4.71 17.24 -9.84
N GLU A 120 -4.47 18.27 -9.03
CA GLU A 120 -3.53 19.36 -9.38
C GLU A 120 -2.08 18.88 -9.53
N ALA A 121 -1.70 17.81 -8.83
CA ALA A 121 -0.37 17.20 -8.89
C ALA A 121 -0.47 15.72 -9.28
N GLY A 122 0.64 15.16 -9.77
CA GLY A 122 0.69 13.80 -10.30
C GLY A 122 0.41 13.73 -11.80
N GLY A 123 0.14 12.53 -12.29
CA GLY A 123 -0.11 12.25 -13.71
C GLY A 123 -1.11 11.13 -13.95
N PRO A 124 -1.54 10.94 -15.20
CA PRO A 124 -2.42 9.83 -15.56
C PRO A 124 -1.73 8.51 -15.29
N CYS A 125 -2.51 7.53 -14.84
CA CYS A 125 -2.05 6.17 -14.60
C CYS A 125 -3.15 5.17 -14.96
N TRP A 126 -2.77 3.91 -15.03
CA TRP A 126 -3.69 2.78 -15.02
C TRP A 126 -3.55 2.01 -13.73
N THR A 127 -4.63 1.39 -13.29
CA THR A 127 -4.67 0.68 -12.01
C THR A 127 -5.28 -0.69 -12.18
N ARG A 128 -4.80 -1.64 -11.37
CA ARG A 128 -5.38 -2.98 -11.29
C ARG A 128 -5.54 -3.39 -9.85
N ALA A 129 -6.72 -3.86 -9.49
CA ALA A 129 -6.95 -4.44 -8.17
C ALA A 129 -6.20 -5.77 -8.05
N ASN A 130 -5.50 -5.96 -6.94
CA ASN A 130 -4.76 -7.17 -6.63
C ASN A 130 -5.05 -7.60 -5.18
N GLN A 131 -4.76 -8.86 -4.86
CA GLN A 131 -5.05 -9.46 -3.57
C GLN A 131 -3.95 -10.44 -3.16
N TYR A 132 -3.52 -10.35 -1.91
CA TYR A 132 -2.56 -11.28 -1.31
C TYR A 132 -3.21 -12.15 -0.25
N LEU A 133 -2.85 -13.43 -0.24
CA LEU A 133 -3.12 -14.31 0.89
C LEU A 133 -2.26 -13.89 2.08
N LEU A 134 -2.88 -13.77 3.24
CA LEU A 134 -2.16 -13.56 4.48
C LEU A 134 -1.47 -14.85 4.92
N HIS A 135 -0.19 -14.76 5.32
CA HIS A 135 0.59 -15.93 5.71
C HIS A 135 -0.07 -16.67 6.89
N GLY A 136 -0.17 -18.00 6.77
CA GLY A 136 -0.79 -18.87 7.78
C GLY A 136 -2.33 -18.89 7.75
N GLN A 137 -2.95 -18.27 6.74
CA GLN A 137 -4.39 -18.40 6.49
C GLN A 137 -4.67 -19.47 5.43
N GLU A 138 -5.86 -20.07 5.49
CA GLU A 138 -6.33 -20.98 4.45
C GLU A 138 -6.59 -20.23 3.13
N ILE A 139 -6.79 -20.97 2.04
CA ILE A 139 -7.04 -20.40 0.69
C ILE A 139 -8.29 -19.49 0.68
N ASP A 140 -9.27 -19.75 1.56
CA ASP A 140 -10.47 -18.92 1.76
C ASP A 140 -10.34 -17.94 2.94
N GLY A 141 -9.12 -17.75 3.43
CA GLY A 141 -8.81 -16.87 4.55
C GLY A 141 -8.86 -15.38 4.20
N PRO A 142 -8.70 -14.50 5.19
CA PRO A 142 -8.69 -13.07 4.98
C PRO A 142 -7.58 -12.64 4.00
N ILE A 143 -7.96 -11.76 3.08
CA ILE A 143 -7.12 -11.25 2.01
C ILE A 143 -6.64 -9.83 2.30
N MET A 144 -5.40 -9.53 1.93
CA MET A 144 -4.91 -8.15 1.86
C MET A 144 -5.18 -7.62 0.46
N ALA A 145 -6.07 -6.63 0.33
CA ALA A 145 -6.28 -5.94 -0.92
C ALA A 145 -5.12 -4.96 -1.21
N SER A 146 -4.73 -4.89 -2.48
CA SER A 146 -3.76 -3.92 -3.01
C SER A 146 -4.25 -3.35 -4.34
N LEU A 147 -3.62 -2.27 -4.76
CA LEU A 147 -3.84 -1.58 -6.02
C LEU A 147 -2.49 -1.40 -6.72
N GLU A 148 -2.30 -2.14 -7.80
CA GLU A 148 -1.15 -1.96 -8.69
C GLU A 148 -1.36 -0.72 -9.55
N VAL A 149 -0.29 0.03 -9.78
CA VAL A 149 -0.25 1.26 -10.56
C VAL A 149 0.70 1.06 -11.74
N PHE A 150 0.23 1.46 -12.91
CA PHE A 150 0.95 1.41 -14.17
C PHE A 150 1.01 2.80 -14.79
N THR A 151 2.10 3.09 -15.47
CA THR A 151 2.30 4.36 -16.19
C THR A 151 2.82 4.07 -17.60
N GLU A 152 2.91 5.11 -18.41
CA GLU A 152 3.52 5.02 -19.73
C GLU A 152 5.01 5.40 -19.64
N ASP A 153 5.89 4.57 -20.22
CA ASP A 153 7.31 4.91 -20.35
C ASP A 153 7.56 5.88 -21.52
N THR A 154 8.82 6.26 -21.73
CA THR A 154 9.21 7.18 -22.83
C THR A 154 8.97 6.65 -24.24
N TYR A 155 8.60 5.37 -24.37
CA TYR A 155 8.37 4.69 -25.64
C TYR A 155 6.89 4.34 -25.87
N GLY A 156 6.00 4.75 -24.97
CA GLY A 156 4.57 4.44 -25.07
C GLY A 156 4.19 3.06 -24.50
N ASN A 157 5.10 2.39 -23.78
CA ASN A 157 4.78 1.09 -23.17
C ASN A 157 4.13 1.29 -21.81
N VAL A 158 3.11 0.48 -21.53
CA VAL A 158 2.53 0.37 -20.18
C VAL A 158 3.50 -0.41 -19.30
N VAL A 159 3.99 0.24 -18.24
CA VAL A 159 4.96 -0.33 -17.29
C VAL A 159 4.41 -0.28 -15.86
N PHE A 160 4.73 -1.29 -15.07
CA PHE A 160 4.45 -1.30 -13.64
C PHE A 160 5.26 -0.19 -12.95
N ALA A 161 4.59 0.63 -12.16
CA ALA A 161 5.19 1.77 -11.48
C ALA A 161 5.22 1.59 -9.96
N ASP A 162 4.12 1.10 -9.36
CA ASP A 162 3.99 0.99 -7.91
C ASP A 162 2.87 0.00 -7.51
N GLU A 163 2.84 -0.39 -6.23
CA GLU A 163 1.72 -1.09 -5.62
C GLU A 163 1.41 -0.54 -4.23
N LEU A 164 0.16 -0.15 -4.01
CA LEU A 164 -0.34 0.38 -2.75
C LEU A 164 -1.25 -0.62 -2.06
N MET A 165 -1.12 -0.74 -0.74
CA MET A 165 -2.05 -1.54 0.06
C MET A 165 -3.33 -0.75 0.34
N THR A 166 -4.48 -1.45 0.36
CA THR A 166 -5.80 -0.84 0.61
C THR A 166 -6.66 -1.65 1.58
N GLY A 167 -6.30 -2.92 1.79
CA GLY A 167 -6.99 -3.84 2.69
C GLY A 167 -6.78 -3.56 4.17
N LYS A 168 -7.41 -4.39 5.00
CA LYS A 168 -7.21 -4.40 6.46
C LYS A 168 -6.57 -5.73 6.84
N TRP A 169 -5.66 -5.70 7.81
CA TRP A 169 -5.27 -6.90 8.52
C TRP A 169 -6.50 -7.53 9.21
N ALA A 170 -6.56 -8.86 9.18
CA ALA A 170 -7.62 -9.68 9.77
C ALA A 170 -7.68 -9.57 11.29
#